data_AF-E6Q7R5-F1
#
_entry.id   AF-E6Q7R5-F1
#
_cell.length_a   1.000
_cell.length_b   1.000
_cell.length_c   1.000
_cell.angle_alpha   90.00
_cell.angle_beta   90.00
_cell.angle_gamma   90.00
#
_symmetry.space_group_name_H-M   'P 1'
#
loop_
_entity.id
_entity.type
_entity.pdbx_description
1 polymer ?
#
loop_
_entity_poly.entity_id
_entity_poly.type
_entity_poly.pdbx_seq_one_letter_code
_entity_poly.pdbx_strand_id
1 'polypeptide(L)' 'MPTVDRLLLESITTLMLSAHAYLSETAERAADPPSAEIAIDVASFAFERVKERLSSDERLALVQMLTDIRLLYVRKRDA' A
#
# COMPACT_ATOMS: atom_id res chain seq x y z
N MET A 1 21.62 -13.63 -0.37
CA MET A 1 20.94 -12.46 -0.97
C MET A 1 19.45 -12.58 -0.70
N PRO A 2 18.73 -11.47 -0.42
CA PRO A 2 17.28 -11.54 -0.25
C PRO A 2 16.63 -12.03 -1.55
N THR A 3 15.55 -12.81 -1.42
CA THR A 3 14.77 -13.25 -2.58
C THR A 3 14.04 -12.05 -3.17
N VAL A 4 13.76 -12.10 -4.49
CA VAL A 4 12.94 -11.06 -5.14
C VAL A 4 11.57 -10.92 -4.48
N ASP A 5 11.01 -12.02 -3.97
CA ASP A 5 9.74 -12.02 -3.25
C ASP A 5 9.80 -11.21 -1.96
N ARG A 6 10.88 -11.37 -1.20
CA ARG A 6 11.10 -10.60 0.03
C ARG A 6 11.27 -9.11 -0.25
N LEU A 7 12.03 -8.76 -1.30
CA LEU A 7 12.19 -7.37 -1.73
C LEU A 7 10.85 -6.75 -2.17
N LEU A 8 10.02 -7.52 -2.88
CA LEU A 8 8.70 -7.06 -3.29
C LEU A 8 7.74 -6.90 -2.10
N LEU A 9 7.77 -7.82 -1.12
CA LEU A 9 7.03 -7.68 0.14
C LEU A 9 7.39 -6.41 0.90
N GLU A 10 8.69 -6.15 1.06
CA GLU A 10 9.19 -4.92 1.67
C GLU A 10 8.73 -3.69 0.89
N SER A 11 8.85 -3.72 -0.45
CA SER A 11 8.41 -2.62 -1.32
C SER A 11 6.91 -2.34 -1.23
N ILE A 12 6.07 -3.38 -1.25
CA ILE A 12 4.61 -3.27 -1.09
C ILE A 12 4.30 -2.62 0.27
N THR A 13 4.94 -3.09 1.33
CA THR A 13 4.72 -2.58 2.69
C THR A 13 5.14 -1.11 2.79
N THR A 14 6.30 -0.75 2.23
CA THR A 14 6.76 0.64 2.18
C THR A 14 5.76 1.52 1.43
N LEU A 15 5.29 1.09 0.26
CA LEU A 15 4.31 1.84 -0.52
C LEU A 15 2.98 2.01 0.22
N MET A 16 2.53 1.00 0.97
CA MET A 16 1.32 1.12 1.80
C MET A 16 1.48 2.11 2.95
N LEU A 17 2.63 2.10 3.62
CA LEU A 17 2.95 3.09 4.65
C LEU A 17 3.06 4.50 4.06
N SER A 18 3.66 4.63 2.88
CA SER A 18 3.73 5.90 2.14
C SER A 18 2.35 6.41 1.76
N ALA A 19 1.48 5.54 1.22
CA ALA A 19 0.09 5.89 0.90
C ALA A 19 -0.67 6.40 2.13
N HIS A 20 -0.54 5.71 3.26
CA HIS A 20 -1.11 6.17 4.52
C HIS A 20 -0.57 7.55 4.94
N ALA A 21 0.75 7.77 4.82
CA ALA A 21 1.37 9.05 5.15
C ALA A 21 0.91 10.19 4.23
N TYR A 22 0.72 9.93 2.93
CA TYR A 22 0.18 10.92 1.99
C TYR A 22 -1.28 11.27 2.27
N LEU A 23 -2.06 10.33 2.82
CA LEU A 23 -3.45 10.57 3.22
C LEU A 23 -3.59 11.21 4.61
N SER A 24 -2.50 11.28 5.36
CA SER A 24 -2.47 11.88 6.70
C SER A 24 -2.21 13.38 6.60
N GLU A 25 -3.11 14.17 7.19
CA GLU A 25 -2.88 15.60 7.38
C GLU A 25 -2.04 15.81 8.64
N THR A 26 -1.00 16.63 8.53
CA THR A 26 -0.22 17.09 9.68
C THR A 26 -0.28 18.60 9.76
N ALA A 27 0.17 19.18 10.89
CA ALA A 27 0.26 20.64 11.04
C ALA A 27 1.16 21.30 9.97
N GLU A 28 2.04 20.54 9.34
CA GLU A 28 3.07 21.02 8.42
C GLU A 28 2.78 20.67 6.94
N ARG A 29 1.80 19.78 6.69
CA ARG A 29 1.51 19.26 5.35
C ARG A 29 0.04 18.85 5.19
N ALA A 30 -0.59 19.38 4.15
CA ALA A 30 -1.91 18.92 3.68
C ALA A 30 -1.82 17.52 3.07
N ALA A 31 -2.92 16.76 3.12
CA ALA A 31 -3.00 15.49 2.41
C ALA A 31 -2.68 15.65 0.92
N ASP A 32 -2.07 14.61 0.36
CA ASP A 32 -1.74 14.50 -1.07
C ASP A 32 -2.38 13.20 -1.63
N PRO A 33 -3.69 13.20 -1.91
CA PRO A 33 -4.38 12.04 -2.46
C PRO A 33 -3.77 11.51 -3.78
N PRO A 34 -3.34 12.37 -4.74
CA PRO A 34 -2.67 11.88 -5.96
C PRO A 34 -1.42 11.04 -5.67
N SER A 35 -0.57 11.45 -4.74
CA SER A 35 0.61 10.64 -4.36
C SER A 35 0.22 9.33 -3.67
N ALA A 36 -0.83 9.34 -2.86
CA ALA A 36 -1.35 8.12 -2.25
C ALA A 36 -1.89 7.13 -3.27
N GLU A 37 -2.60 7.60 -4.29
CA GLU A 37 -3.15 6.78 -5.38
C GLU A 37 -2.04 6.05 -6.13
N ILE A 38 -0.97 6.76 -6.52
CA ILE A 38 0.19 6.16 -7.19
C ILE A 38 0.81 5.05 -6.32
N ALA A 39 0.98 5.29 -5.02
CA ALA A 39 1.54 4.30 -4.12
C ALA A 39 0.63 3.06 -3.99
N ILE A 40 -0.70 3.26 -3.94
CA ILE A 40 -1.69 2.18 -3.92
C ILE A 40 -1.64 1.35 -5.20
N ASP A 41 -1.56 1.99 -6.36
CA ASP A 41 -1.54 1.32 -7.65
C ASP A 41 -0.28 0.48 -7.85
N VAL A 42 0.89 1.05 -7.54
CA VAL A 42 2.16 0.32 -7.67
C VAL A 42 2.20 -0.87 -6.70
N ALA A 43 1.75 -0.69 -5.46
CA ALA A 43 1.69 -1.79 -4.50
C ALA A 43 0.70 -2.88 -4.92
N SER A 44 -0.47 -2.49 -5.44
CA SER A 44 -1.49 -3.42 -5.94
C SER A 44 -0.94 -4.25 -7.10
N PHE A 45 -0.26 -3.60 -8.05
CA PHE A 45 0.37 -4.26 -9.19
C PHE A 45 1.47 -5.23 -8.72
N ALA A 46 2.33 -4.80 -7.80
CA ALA A 46 3.39 -5.64 -7.25
C ALA A 46 2.81 -6.87 -6.51
N PHE A 47 1.75 -6.68 -5.71
CA PHE A 47 1.05 -7.76 -5.01
C PHE A 47 0.51 -8.82 -5.98
N GLU A 48 -0.18 -8.40 -7.05
CA GLU A 48 -0.69 -9.32 -8.08
C GLU A 48 0.42 -10.15 -8.73
N ARG A 49 1.66 -9.64 -8.77
CA ARG A 49 2.80 -10.36 -9.31
C ARG A 49 3.39 -11.43 -8.38
N VAL A 50 3.19 -11.30 -7.07
CA VAL A 50 3.80 -12.18 -6.06
C VAL A 50 2.79 -13.07 -5.33
N LYS A 51 1.49 -12.76 -5.37
CA LYS A 51 0.46 -13.38 -4.51
C LYS A 51 0.40 -14.92 -4.55
N GLU A 52 0.75 -15.54 -5.68
CA GLU A 52 0.75 -17.01 -5.83
C GLU A 52 1.97 -17.68 -5.18
N ARG A 53 3.02 -16.91 -4.90
CA ARG A 53 4.25 -17.37 -4.24
C ARG A 53 4.25 -17.11 -2.74
N LEU A 54 3.29 -16.34 -2.25
CA LEU A 54 3.13 -16.03 -0.83
C LEU A 54 2.46 -17.18 -0.09
N SER A 55 2.80 -17.32 1.19
CA SER A 55 2.00 -18.11 2.11
C SER A 55 0.58 -17.53 2.24
N SER A 56 -0.37 -18.35 2.69
CA SER A 56 -1.74 -17.90 2.92
C SER A 56 -1.83 -16.74 3.91
N ASP A 57 -1.00 -16.73 4.95
CA ASP A 57 -0.98 -15.70 5.98
C ASP A 57 -0.42 -14.37 5.45
N GLU A 58 0.70 -14.41 4.72
CA GLU A 58 1.27 -13.21 4.09
C GLU A 58 0.30 -12.59 3.09
N ARG A 59 -0.35 -13.44 2.28
CA ARG A 59 -1.35 -12.99 1.31
C ARG A 59 -2.55 -12.35 2.01
N LEU A 60 -3.06 -12.95 3.08
CA LEU A 60 -4.17 -12.38 3.85
C LEU A 60 -3.79 -11.02 4.45
N ALA A 61 -2.60 -10.92 5.06
CA ALA A 61 -2.12 -9.67 5.67
C ALA A 61 -2.00 -8.54 4.65
N LEU A 62 -1.44 -8.81 3.46
CA LEU A 62 -1.34 -7.82 2.39
C LEU A 62 -2.71 -7.42 1.83
N VAL A 63 -3.64 -8.36 1.66
CA VAL A 63 -5.00 -8.06 1.21
C VAL A 63 -5.72 -7.15 2.22
N GLN A 64 -5.58 -7.42 3.52
CA GLN A 64 -6.13 -6.58 4.57
C GLN A 64 -5.54 -5.16 4.50
N MET A 65 -4.22 -5.04 4.43
CA MET A 65 -3.54 -3.75 4.34
C MET A 65 -3.97 -2.95 3.09
N LEU A 66 -4.00 -3.58 1.91
CA LEU A 66 -4.46 -2.95 0.66
C LEU A 66 -5.92 -2.48 0.76
N THR A 67 -6.77 -3.29 1.42
CA THR A 67 -8.19 -2.96 1.61
C THR A 67 -8.35 -1.76 2.52
N ASP A 68 -7.68 -1.74 3.66
CA ASP A 68 -7.75 -0.67 4.65
C ASP A 68 -7.29 0.67 4.07
N ILE A 69 -6.17 0.66 3.33
CA ILE A 69 -5.64 1.86 2.68
C ILE A 69 -6.56 2.35 1.56
N ARG A 70 -7.16 1.47 0.76
CA ARG A 70 -8.15 1.88 -0.26
C ARG A 70 -9.39 2.51 0.37
N LEU A 71 -9.90 1.94 1.46
CA LEU A 71 -11.02 2.52 2.20
C LEU A 71 -10.68 3.88 2.81
N LEU A 72 -9.44 4.06 3.29
CA LEU A 72 -8.95 5.36 3.74
C LEU A 72 -8.88 6.37 2.60
N TYR A 73 -8.31 5.98 1.45
CA TYR A 73 -8.20 6.83 0.26
C TYR A 73 -9.58 7.32 -0.19
N VAL A 74 -10.57 6.43 -0.34
CA VAL A 74 -11.93 6.80 -0.75
C VAL A 74 -12.55 7.81 0.23
N ARG A 75 -12.43 7.57 1.54
CA ARG A 75 -12.95 8.49 2.57
C ARG A 75 -12.30 9.88 2.53
N LYS A 76 -11.02 9.95 2.15
CA LYS A 76 -10.24 11.20 2.13
C LYS A 76 -10.33 11.95 0.80
N ARG A 77 -10.55 11.25 -0.31
CA ARG A 77 -10.72 11.85 -1.64
C ARG A 77 -12.03 12.64 -1.74
N ASP A 78 -13.08 12.14 -1.08
CA ASP A 78 -14.42 12.70 -1.18
C ASP A 78 -14.75 13.68 0.00
N ALA A 79 -13.77 13.98 0.86
CA ALA A 79 -13.88 14.88 2.03
C ALA A 79 -13.35 16.28 1.72
#